data_AF-A0A7L4TPB8-F1
#
_entry.id   AF-A0A7L4TPB8-F1
#
_cell.length_a   1.000
_cell.length_b   1.000
_cell.length_c   1.000
_cell.angle_alpha   90.00
_cell.angle_beta   90.00
_cell.angle_gamma   90.00
#
_symmetry.space_group_name_H-M   'P 1'
#
loop_
_entity.id
_entity.type
_entity.pdbx_description
1 polymer ?
#
loop_
_entity_poly.entity_id
_entity_poly.type
_entity_poly.pdbx_seq_one_letter_code
_entity_poly.pdbx_strand_id
1 'polypeptide(L)'
;MKTKNIEGLSVFEINMLVQQGGRFIVYPAIMNQFKRTPIAYFVRANESSFKYAMNHFFLNLRVFHRRPISVIRALCDILGGGEESTEFILMELTQNNHTYTPDIHFLQAV
;
A
#
# COMPACT_ATOMS: atom_id res chain seq x y z
N MET A 1 9.31 -4.83 -2.28
CA MET A 1 8.10 -5.15 -1.47
C MET A 1 7.02 -5.79 -2.35
N LYS A 2 5.94 -6.40 -1.85
CA LYS A 2 4.80 -6.79 -2.72
C LYS A 2 3.66 -5.78 -2.60
N THR A 3 3.33 -5.11 -3.70
CA THR A 3 2.20 -4.18 -3.79
C THR A 3 0.96 -4.91 -4.33
N LYS A 4 -0.20 -4.59 -3.76
CA LYS A 4 -1.51 -5.08 -4.19
C LYS A 4 -2.40 -3.91 -4.59
N ASN A 5 -3.41 -4.20 -5.41
CA ASN A 5 -4.38 -3.21 -5.91
C ASN A 5 -3.80 -2.17 -6.87
N ILE A 6 -2.68 -2.51 -7.54
CA ILE A 6 -2.09 -1.74 -8.64
C ILE A 6 -2.11 -2.50 -9.97
N GLU A 7 -2.78 -3.65 -10.02
CA GLU A 7 -2.83 -4.51 -11.21
C GLU A 7 -3.54 -3.76 -12.35
N GLY A 8 -2.88 -3.69 -13.50
CA GLY A 8 -3.41 -2.99 -14.67
C GLY A 8 -3.24 -1.46 -14.66
N LEU A 9 -2.59 -0.88 -13.65
CA LEU A 9 -2.25 0.55 -13.62
C LEU A 9 -0.79 0.78 -14.01
N SER A 10 -0.56 1.80 -14.85
CA SER A 10 0.76 2.34 -15.12
C SER A 10 1.30 3.17 -13.95
N VAL A 11 2.62 3.35 -13.88
CA VAL A 11 3.24 4.23 -12.86
C VAL A 11 2.71 5.66 -12.95
N PHE A 12 2.40 6.14 -14.16
CA PHE A 12 1.79 7.45 -14.36
C PHE A 12 0.40 7.54 -13.72
N GLU A 13 -0.47 6.56 -13.97
CA GLU A 13 -1.80 6.51 -13.36
C GLU A 13 -1.71 6.38 -11.84
N ILE A 14 -0.76 5.60 -11.33
CA ILE A 14 -0.50 5.49 -9.89
C ILE A 14 -0.08 6.86 -9.33
N ASN A 15 0.86 7.56 -9.98
CA ASN A 15 1.27 8.91 -9.57
C ASN A 15 0.09 9.89 -9.56
N MET A 16 -0.75 9.86 -10.61
CA MET A 16 -1.94 10.70 -10.69
C MET A 16 -2.93 10.38 -9.57
N LEU A 17 -3.19 9.10 -9.31
CA LEU A 17 -4.08 8.67 -8.24
C LEU A 17 -3.52 9.02 -6.86
N VAL A 18 -2.20 8.98 -6.67
CA VAL A 18 -1.53 9.46 -5.44
C VAL A 18 -1.74 10.96 -5.25
N GLN A 19 -1.55 11.77 -6.31
CA GLN A 19 -1.82 13.21 -6.27
C GLN A 19 -3.30 13.53 -5.97
N GLN A 20 -4.22 12.64 -6.36
CA GLN A 20 -5.65 12.74 -6.03
C GLN A 20 -5.97 12.31 -4.59
N GLY A 21 -4.98 11.96 -3.76
CA GLY A 21 -5.14 11.52 -2.38
C GLY A 21 -5.12 10.00 -2.20
N GLY A 22 -4.73 9.25 -3.23
CA GLY A 22 -4.40 7.83 -3.11
C GLY A 22 -3.12 7.62 -2.30
N ARG A 23 -3.06 6.54 -1.53
CA ARG A 23 -1.94 6.27 -0.62
C ARG A 23 -1.66 4.78 -0.56
N PHE A 24 -0.41 4.44 -0.30
CA PHE A 24 -0.03 3.07 -0.02
C PHE A 24 0.06 2.84 1.47
N ILE A 25 -0.66 1.83 1.94
CA ILE A 25 -0.72 1.48 3.36
C ILE A 25 -0.18 0.08 3.56
N VAL A 26 0.74 -0.06 4.51
CA VAL A 26 1.24 -1.33 5.01
C VAL A 26 0.56 -1.63 6.34
N TYR A 27 -0.10 -2.79 6.41
CA TYR A 27 -0.74 -3.24 7.65
C TYR A 27 0.14 -4.29 8.34
N PRO A 28 0.45 -4.12 9.64
CA PRO A 28 1.11 -5.16 10.41
C PRO A 28 0.13 -6.33 10.61
N ALA A 29 0.55 -7.51 10.16
CA ALA A 29 -0.14 -8.75 10.46
C ALA A 29 0.82 -9.67 11.21
N ILE A 30 0.34 -10.45 12.16
CA ILE A 30 1.17 -11.47 12.83
C ILE A 30 1.64 -12.51 11.81
N MET A 31 0.85 -12.78 10.78
CA MET A 31 1.29 -13.57 9.63
C MET A 31 2.45 -12.92 8.86
N ASN A 32 2.56 -11.59 8.84
CA ASN A 32 3.70 -10.91 8.21
C ASN A 32 5.01 -11.16 8.98
N GLN A 33 4.98 -11.48 10.29
CA GLN A 33 6.20 -11.92 10.99
C GLN A 33 6.76 -13.23 10.43
N PHE A 34 5.93 -14.05 9.78
CA PHE A 34 6.34 -15.28 9.11
C PHE A 34 6.61 -15.09 7.61
N LYS A 35 6.14 -13.99 7.01
CA LYS A 35 6.37 -13.67 5.59
C LYS A 35 7.56 -12.74 5.46
N ARG A 36 8.59 -13.17 4.74
CA ARG A 36 9.82 -12.38 4.49
C ARG A 36 9.58 -11.08 3.69
N THR A 37 8.41 -10.89 3.10
CA THR A 37 8.09 -9.70 2.28
C THR A 37 6.82 -9.01 2.79
N PRO A 38 6.90 -7.75 3.24
CA PRO A 38 5.71 -6.97 3.59
C PRO A 38 4.81 -6.78 2.37
N ILE A 39 3.50 -6.69 2.63
CA ILE A 39 2.47 -6.48 1.60
C ILE A 39 1.89 -5.08 1.78
N ALA A 40 2.08 -4.23 0.79
CA ALA A 40 1.48 -2.90 0.73
C ALA A 40 0.19 -2.93 -0.10
N TYR A 41 -0.81 -2.17 0.33
CA TYR A 41 -2.08 -2.01 -0.36
C TYR A 41 -2.19 -0.59 -0.90
N PHE A 42 -2.46 -0.46 -2.19
CA PHE A 42 -2.83 0.84 -2.75
C PHE A 42 -4.30 1.14 -2.43
N VAL A 43 -4.54 2.24 -1.73
CA VAL A 43 -5.88 2.70 -1.35
C VAL A 43 -6.15 3.99 -2.13
N ARG A 44 -7.18 3.98 -2.97
CA ARG A 44 -7.60 5.17 -3.72
C ARG A 44 -8.27 6.18 -2.78
N ALA A 45 -8.26 7.46 -3.13
CA ALA A 45 -8.86 8.53 -2.33
C ALA A 45 -10.35 8.30 -1.99
N ASN A 46 -11.09 7.70 -2.92
CA ASN A 46 -12.51 7.39 -2.76
C ASN A 46 -12.77 5.97 -2.18
N GLU A 47 -11.71 5.24 -1.81
CA GLU A 47 -11.82 3.90 -1.24
C GLU A 47 -11.50 3.93 0.25
N SER A 48 -12.34 3.29 1.05
CA SER A 48 -12.10 3.19 2.49
C SER A 48 -10.94 2.23 2.79
N SER A 49 -9.87 2.76 3.38
CA SER A 49 -8.75 1.98 3.94
C SER A 49 -9.22 0.94 4.96
N PHE A 50 -10.38 1.19 5.59
CA PHE A 50 -11.00 0.31 6.57
C PHE A 50 -11.29 -1.09 6.03
N LYS A 51 -11.66 -1.23 4.74
CA LYS A 51 -11.91 -2.54 4.12
C LYS A 51 -10.66 -3.43 4.15
N TYR A 52 -9.49 -2.84 3.92
CA TYR A 52 -8.20 -3.55 3.94
C TYR A 52 -7.76 -3.84 5.38
N ALA A 53 -7.90 -2.86 6.27
CA ALA A 53 -7.63 -2.98 7.69
C ALA A 53 -8.46 -4.09 8.36
N MET A 54 -9.76 -4.18 8.04
CA MET A 54 -10.70 -5.15 8.62
C MET A 54 -10.30 -6.60 8.34
N ASN A 55 -9.80 -6.89 7.14
CA ASN A 55 -9.33 -8.22 6.80
C ASN A 55 -8.14 -8.64 7.70
N HIS A 56 -7.22 -7.71 7.96
CA HIS A 56 -6.09 -7.95 8.88
C HIS A 56 -6.55 -8.03 10.34
N PHE A 57 -7.55 -7.25 10.75
CA PHE A 57 -8.16 -7.30 12.07
C PHE A 57 -8.67 -8.70 12.41
N PHE A 58 -9.51 -9.29 11.55
CA PHE A 58 -10.06 -10.64 11.77
C PHE A 58 -8.98 -11.73 11.76
N LEU A 59 -7.98 -11.61 10.88
CA LEU A 59 -6.85 -12.54 10.84
C LEU A 59 -6.05 -12.52 12.15
N ASN A 60 -5.76 -11.32 12.67
CA ASN A 60 -5.05 -11.16 13.94
C ASN A 60 -5.91 -11.65 15.12
N LEU A 61 -7.22 -11.40 15.12
CA LEU A 61 -8.16 -11.87 16.15
C LEU A 61 -8.22 -13.42 16.22
N ARG A 62 -8.13 -14.11 15.07
CA ARG A 62 -8.08 -15.58 15.04
C ARG A 62 -6.83 -16.13 15.74
N VAL A 63 -5.73 -15.38 15.73
CA VAL A 63 -4.45 -15.76 16.36
C VAL A 63 -4.35 -15.23 17.80
N PHE A 64 -5.36 -14.46 18.27
CA PHE A 64 -5.42 -13.88 19.62
C PHE A 64 -5.12 -14.87 20.74
N HIS A 65 -5.71 -16.07 20.64
CA HIS A 65 -5.56 -17.14 21.62
C HIS A 65 -4.11 -17.60 21.83
N ARG A 66 -3.24 -17.43 20.82
CA ARG A 66 -1.83 -17.90 20.89
C ARG A 66 -0.86 -16.83 21.35
N ARG A 67 -1.10 -15.56 21.00
CA ARG A 67 -0.17 -14.44 21.26
C ARG A 67 -0.91 -13.12 21.51
N PRO A 68 -1.64 -12.98 22.62
CA PRO A 68 -2.55 -11.86 22.85
C PRO A 68 -1.85 -10.49 22.85
N ILE A 69 -0.64 -10.38 23.43
CA ILE A 69 0.11 -9.11 23.50
C ILE A 69 0.51 -8.62 22.11
N SER A 70 1.02 -9.51 21.26
CA SER A 70 1.42 -9.17 19.89
C SER A 70 0.22 -8.81 19.02
N VAL A 71 -0.93 -9.43 19.28
CA VAL A 71 -2.19 -9.18 18.57
C VAL A 71 -2.71 -7.79 18.93
N ILE A 72 -2.75 -7.44 20.21
CA ILE A 72 -3.22 -6.12 20.67
C ILE A 72 -2.39 -5.00 20.03
N ARG A 73 -1.05 -5.14 19.99
CA ARG A 73 -0.18 -4.16 19.34
C ARG A 73 -0.51 -3.99 17.85
N ALA A 74 -0.58 -5.11 17.12
CA ALA A 74 -0.94 -5.09 15.70
C ALA A 74 -2.34 -4.51 15.45
N LEU A 75 -3.29 -4.76 16.36
CA LEU A 75 -4.63 -4.19 16.28
C LEU A 75 -4.64 -2.66 16.49
N CYS A 76 -3.87 -2.15 17.46
CA CYS A 76 -3.69 -0.71 17.64
C CYS A 76 -3.10 -0.04 16.41
N ASP A 77 -2.09 -0.65 15.79
CA ASP A 77 -1.45 -0.14 14.58
C ASP A 77 -2.41 -0.14 13.37
N ILE A 78 -3.27 -1.16 13.26
CA ILE A 78 -4.32 -1.23 12.23
C ILE A 78 -5.38 -0.14 12.44
N LEU A 79 -5.82 0.07 13.69
CA LEU A 79 -6.80 1.11 14.03
C LEU A 79 -6.23 2.52 13.83
N GLY A 80 -4.91 2.69 14.00
CA GLY A 80 -4.19 3.93 13.68
C GLY A 80 -4.09 4.23 12.18
N GLY A 81 -4.60 3.35 11.30
CA GLY A 81 -4.64 3.57 9.86
C GLY A 81 -3.58 2.80 9.07
N GLY A 82 -2.70 2.05 9.74
CA GLY A 82 -1.53 1.40 9.12
C GLY A 82 -0.38 2.37 8.85
N GLU A 83 0.76 1.82 8.45
CA GLU A 83 1.94 2.63 8.12
C GLU A 83 1.81 3.15 6.69
N GLU A 84 1.87 4.47 6.53
CA GLU A 84 1.90 5.08 5.21
C GLU A 84 3.29 4.93 4.59
N SER A 85 3.38 4.22 3.47
CA SER A 85 4.64 3.97 2.77
C SER A 85 4.60 4.46 1.32
N THR A 86 3.75 5.46 1.05
CA THR A 86 3.47 6.00 -0.29
C THR A 86 4.74 6.41 -1.01
N GLU A 87 5.56 7.26 -0.40
CA GLU A 87 6.79 7.80 -1.02
C GLU A 87 7.80 6.70 -1.36
N PHE A 88 8.05 5.79 -0.42
CA PHE A 88 8.98 4.68 -0.60
C PHE A 88 8.56 3.77 -1.77
N ILE A 89 7.26 3.45 -1.85
CA ILE A 89 6.71 2.60 -2.91
C ILE A 89 6.75 3.30 -4.26
N LEU A 90 6.44 4.59 -4.29
CA LEU A 90 6.49 5.38 -5.52
C LEU A 90 7.91 5.42 -6.08
N MET A 91 8.90 5.59 -5.20
CA MET A 91 10.32 5.56 -5.55
C MET A 91 10.72 4.17 -6.08
N GLU A 92 10.34 3.09 -5.38
CA GLU A 92 10.61 1.70 -5.80
C GLU A 92 9.96 1.39 -7.16
N LEU A 93 8.72 1.84 -7.40
CA LEU A 93 8.02 1.66 -8.68
C LEU A 93 8.66 2.46 -9.81
N THR A 94 9.15 3.67 -9.54
CA THR A 94 9.79 4.54 -10.54
C THR A 94 11.18 4.02 -10.92
N GLN A 95 11.92 3.41 -9.98
CA GLN A 95 13.24 2.83 -10.26
C GLN A 95 13.17 1.51 -11.03
N ASN A 96 12.15 0.69 -10.76
CA ASN A 96 12.01 -0.63 -11.38
C ASN A 96 11.26 -0.62 -12.73
N ASN A 97 10.44 0.40 -13.00
CA ASN A 97 9.84 0.58 -14.32
C ASN A 97 10.73 1.53 -15.12
N HIS A 98 11.30 1.05 -16.24
CA HIS A 98 12.11 1.87 -17.14
C HIS A 98 11.41 3.21 -17.38
N THR A 99 12.16 4.27 -17.15
CA THR A 99 11.76 5.68 -17.21
C THR A 99 10.79 5.91 -18.37
N TYR A 100 9.56 6.32 -18.05
CA TYR A 100 8.66 6.87 -19.06
C TYR A 100 9.24 8.22 -19.49
N THR A 101 9.85 8.26 -20.68
CA THR A 101 10.13 9.50 -21.40
C THR A 101 8.85 9.85 -22.16
N PRO A 102 8.01 10.78 -21.65
CA PRO A 102 6.87 11.25 -22.43
C PRO A 102 7.38 11.81 -23.75
N ASP A 103 6.73 11.43 -24.85
CA ASP A 103 7.00 12.04 -26.13
C ASP A 103 6.51 13.49 -26.11
N ILE A 104 7.45 14.41 -25.87
CA ILE A 104 7.23 15.85 -25.81
C ILE A 104 7.21 16.51 -27.20
N HIS A 105 7.29 15.73 -28.30
CA HIS A 105 7.26 16.30 -29.66
C HIS A 105 5.97 17.12 -29.92
N PHE A 106 4.88 16.84 -29.22
CA PHE A 106 3.62 17.59 -29.36
C PHE A 106 3.60 18.95 -28.62
N LEU A 107 4.56 19.21 -27.73
CA LEU A 107 4.66 20.48 -26.99
C LEU A 107 5.54 21.52 -27.69
N GLN A 108 6.23 21.16 -28.77
CA GLN A 108 7.11 22.06 -29.53
C GLN A 108 6.41 22.83 -30.65
N ALA A 109 5.09 22.73 -30.78
CA ALA A 109 4.31 23.50 -31.74
C ALA A 109 3.74 24.77 -31.10
N VAL A 110 4.60 25.74 -30.78
CA VAL A 110 4.24 27.16 -30.56
C VAL A 110 5.31 28.04 -31.16
#